data_AF-A0A812ZGT7-F1
#
_entry.id   AF-A0A812ZGT7-F1
#
_cell.length_a   1.000
_cell.length_b   1.000
_cell.length_c   1.000
_cell.angle_alpha   90.00
_cell.angle_beta   90.00
_cell.angle_gamma   90.00
#
_symmetry.space_group_name_H-M   'P 1'
#
loop_
_entity.id
_entity.type
_entity.pdbx_description
1 polymer ?
#
loop_
_entity_poly.entity_id
_entity_poly.type
_entity_poly.pdbx_seq_one_letter_code
_entity_poly.pdbx_strand_id
1 'polypeptide(L)'
;MLFTSAGAWRRVKAEEPEKLDRPMRCALLVCLFAELKSRMEKVVLDEECMGATAMAAMGWLAVGPPVVWHFMRWDASKQQQVVDTHGLLSVRLRNFVTVRFYPTRPMVQEMKRQNLVLLLQTGQHGVWSAEMRDGLRRLCHYSVMHLLAAQLKEDKHARSALANAIADYLTRHSNSS
;
A
#
# COMPACT_ATOMS: atom_id res chain seq x y z
N MET A 1 -3.46 10.70 11.74
CA MET A 1 -3.18 9.33 12.21
C MET A 1 -1.68 9.04 12.30
N LEU A 2 -0.89 8.98 11.22
CA LEU A 2 0.53 8.59 11.35
C LEU A 2 1.36 9.55 12.23
N PHE A 3 1.08 10.86 12.19
CA PHE A 3 1.75 11.84 13.05
C PHE A 3 1.47 11.60 14.54
N THR A 4 0.20 11.34 14.89
CA THR A 4 -0.21 11.05 16.27
C THR A 4 0.38 9.73 16.75
N SER A 5 0.40 8.69 15.91
CA SER A 5 1.05 7.41 16.21
C SER A 5 2.57 7.56 16.41
N ALA A 6 3.24 8.41 15.61
CA ALA A 6 4.66 8.70 15.79
C ALA A 6 4.93 9.42 17.12
N GLY A 7 4.08 10.38 17.48
CA GLY A 7 4.13 11.07 18.78
C GLY A 7 3.96 10.11 19.95
N ALA A 8 2.93 9.24 19.90
CA ALA A 8 2.67 8.23 20.91
C ALA A 8 3.86 7.27 21.08
N TRP A 9 4.45 6.79 19.97
CA TRP A 9 5.61 5.93 20.03
C TRP A 9 6.82 6.63 20.66
N ARG A 10 7.07 7.91 20.33
CA ARG A 10 8.17 8.68 20.94
C ARG A 10 7.96 8.87 22.44
N ARG A 11 6.71 9.10 22.86
CA ARG A 11 6.36 9.23 24.28
C ARG A 11 6.64 7.93 25.03
N VAL A 12 6.17 6.78 24.52
CA VAL A 12 6.46 5.47 25.13
C VAL A 12 7.98 5.20 25.17
N LYS A 13 8.73 5.57 24.13
CA LYS A 13 10.19 5.45 24.15
C LYS A 13 10.85 6.26 25.27
N ALA A 14 10.33 7.44 25.58
CA ALA A 14 10.88 8.34 26.58
C ALA A 14 10.47 7.94 28.00
N GLU A 15 9.23 7.52 28.21
CA GLU A 15 8.65 7.22 29.51
C GLU A 15 8.84 5.75 29.92
N GLU A 16 8.68 4.82 28.98
CA GLU A 16 8.59 3.37 29.25
C GLU A 16 9.23 2.54 28.11
N PRO A 17 10.56 2.64 27.90
CA PRO A 17 11.23 2.01 26.76
C PRO A 17 11.11 0.48 26.75
N GLU A 18 10.96 -0.16 27.93
CA GLU A 18 10.83 -1.61 28.06
C GLU A 18 9.53 -2.17 27.44
N LYS A 19 8.50 -1.33 27.26
CA LYS A 19 7.24 -1.73 26.61
C LYS A 19 7.33 -1.71 25.08
N LEU A 20 8.48 -1.34 24.49
CA LEU A 20 8.64 -1.27 23.05
C LEU A 20 9.17 -2.58 22.45
N ASP A 21 8.26 -3.39 21.93
CA ASP A 21 8.62 -4.64 21.23
C ASP A 21 9.17 -4.41 19.82
N ARG A 22 8.99 -3.20 19.25
CA ARG A 22 9.27 -2.96 17.83
C ARG A 22 9.74 -1.53 17.52
N PRO A 23 10.59 -1.36 16.49
CA PRO A 23 11.02 -0.03 16.06
C PRO A 23 9.86 0.77 15.45
N MET A 24 9.94 2.10 15.54
CA MET A 24 8.89 3.04 15.08
C MET A 24 8.41 2.74 13.65
N ARG A 25 9.32 2.43 12.74
CA ARG A 25 9.00 2.10 11.33
C ARG A 25 7.98 0.96 11.20
N CYS A 26 8.13 -0.10 12.00
CA CYS A 26 7.20 -1.22 12.01
C CYS A 26 5.89 -0.85 12.69
N ALA A 27 5.96 -0.09 13.80
CA ALA A 27 4.76 0.38 14.51
C ALA A 27 3.87 1.25 13.62
N LEU A 28 4.46 2.21 12.89
CA LEU A 28 3.72 3.10 12.00
C LEU A 28 3.06 2.35 10.84
N LEU A 29 3.76 1.37 10.25
CA LEU A 29 3.19 0.56 9.18
C LEU A 29 2.03 -0.32 9.70
N VAL A 30 2.15 -0.85 10.91
CA VAL A 30 1.07 -1.59 11.57
C VAL A 30 -0.13 -0.68 11.83
N CYS A 31 0.09 0.55 12.33
CA CYS A 31 -1.00 1.51 12.53
C CYS A 31 -1.72 1.83 11.20
N LEU A 32 -0.97 1.97 10.09
CA LEU A 32 -1.54 2.19 8.77
C LEU A 32 -2.50 1.07 8.36
N PHE A 33 -2.07 -0.19 8.51
CA PHE A 33 -2.89 -1.35 8.14
C PHE A 33 -4.02 -1.62 9.14
N ALA A 34 -3.84 -1.32 10.42
CA ALA A 34 -4.90 -1.40 11.41
C ALA A 34 -6.04 -0.40 11.10
N GLU A 35 -5.69 0.82 10.70
CA GLU A 35 -6.67 1.81 10.25
C GLU A 35 -7.35 1.35 8.95
N LEU A 36 -6.60 0.80 7.99
CA LEU A 36 -7.18 0.25 6.75
C LEU A 36 -8.22 -0.82 7.08
N LYS A 37 -7.85 -1.78 7.93
CA LYS A 37 -8.73 -2.86 8.39
C LYS A 37 -9.98 -2.29 9.06
N SER A 38 -9.84 -1.33 9.98
CA SER A 38 -10.98 -0.72 10.67
C SER A 38 -11.93 -0.01 9.69
N ARG A 39 -11.40 0.67 8.66
CA ARG A 39 -12.24 1.30 7.61
C ARG A 39 -12.93 0.26 6.74
N MET A 40 -12.26 -0.83 6.39
CA MET A 40 -12.88 -1.94 5.66
C MET A 40 -14.02 -2.57 6.46
N GLU A 41 -13.79 -2.85 7.74
CA GLU A 41 -14.80 -3.41 8.64
C GLU A 41 -16.00 -2.49 8.75
N LYS A 42 -15.79 -1.17 8.91
CA LYS A 42 -16.88 -0.19 8.91
C LYS A 42 -17.68 -0.19 7.62
N VAL A 43 -17.02 -0.23 6.45
CA VAL A 43 -17.72 -0.23 5.16
C VAL A 43 -18.52 -1.52 4.95
N VAL A 44 -18.06 -2.66 5.47
CA VAL A 44 -18.69 -3.97 5.22
C VAL A 44 -19.75 -4.33 6.26
N LEU A 45 -19.57 -3.92 7.53
CA LEU A 45 -20.43 -4.34 8.65
C LEU A 45 -21.51 -3.32 9.01
N ASP A 46 -21.35 -2.06 8.59
CA ASP A 46 -22.30 -1.00 8.93
C ASP A 46 -23.35 -0.88 7.83
N GLU A 47 -24.52 -1.51 8.05
CA GLU A 47 -25.64 -1.53 7.09
C GLU A 47 -26.24 -0.13 6.87
N GLU A 48 -26.10 0.80 7.82
CA GLU A 48 -26.53 2.20 7.68
C GLU A 48 -25.52 3.07 6.94
N CYS A 49 -24.27 2.60 6.83
CA CYS A 49 -23.24 3.33 6.12
C CYS A 49 -23.46 3.22 4.61
N MET A 50 -23.90 4.32 3.99
CA MET A 50 -23.93 4.53 2.53
C MET A 50 -22.55 4.29 1.84
N GLY A 51 -21.50 4.03 2.63
CA GLY A 51 -20.18 3.64 2.17
C GLY A 51 -20.20 2.42 1.25
N ALA A 52 -20.84 1.30 1.63
CA ALA A 52 -20.85 0.10 0.76
C ALA A 52 -21.51 0.39 -0.59
N THR A 53 -22.66 1.06 -0.57
CA THR A 53 -23.44 1.43 -1.77
C THR A 53 -22.70 2.43 -2.65
N ALA A 54 -22.06 3.44 -2.07
CA ALA A 54 -21.26 4.41 -2.81
C ALA A 54 -20.01 3.76 -3.44
N MET A 55 -19.32 2.89 -2.70
CA MET A 55 -18.15 2.16 -3.22
C MET A 55 -18.54 1.17 -4.32
N ALA A 56 -19.72 0.55 -4.20
CA ALA A 56 -20.28 -0.30 -5.25
C ALA A 56 -20.67 0.50 -6.50
N ALA A 57 -21.29 1.68 -6.34
CA ALA A 57 -21.61 2.58 -7.44
C ALA A 57 -20.36 3.08 -8.18
N MET A 58 -19.24 3.25 -7.48
CA MET A 58 -17.93 3.56 -8.08
C MET A 58 -17.22 2.33 -8.68
N GLY A 59 -17.80 1.13 -8.55
CA GLY A 59 -17.22 -0.13 -9.01
C GLY A 59 -16.00 -0.59 -8.22
N TRP A 60 -15.75 -0.03 -7.03
CA TRP A 60 -14.59 -0.38 -6.20
C TRP A 60 -14.82 -1.64 -5.37
N LEU A 61 -16.09 -1.92 -5.07
CA LEU A 61 -16.52 -3.00 -4.19
C LEU A 61 -17.64 -3.79 -4.88
N ALA A 62 -17.48 -5.11 -5.00
CA ALA A 62 -18.58 -6.00 -5.31
C ALA A 62 -19.21 -6.46 -3.99
N VAL A 63 -20.45 -6.02 -3.75
CA VAL A 63 -21.26 -6.42 -2.60
C VAL A 63 -21.98 -7.72 -2.97
N GLY A 64 -21.39 -8.83 -2.55
CA GLY A 64 -21.95 -10.18 -2.69
C GLY A 64 -21.23 -11.12 -1.72
N PRO A 65 -21.64 -12.39 -1.58
CA PRO A 65 -20.85 -13.40 -0.89
C PRO A 65 -19.91 -14.10 -1.90
N PRO A 66 -18.57 -13.85 -1.88
CA PRO A 66 -17.81 -13.03 -0.95
C PRO A 66 -17.71 -11.55 -1.36
N VAL A 67 -17.48 -10.67 -0.38
CA VAL A 67 -17.25 -9.25 -0.63
C VAL A 67 -15.86 -9.09 -1.25
N VAL A 68 -15.78 -8.47 -2.43
CA VAL A 68 -14.52 -8.36 -3.20
C VAL A 68 -14.19 -6.91 -3.47
N TRP A 69 -12.98 -6.51 -3.08
CA TRP A 69 -12.39 -5.24 -3.50
C TRP A 69 -11.77 -5.42 -4.87
N HIS A 70 -12.08 -4.53 -5.81
CA HIS A 70 -11.57 -4.64 -7.16
C HIS A 70 -10.17 -4.07 -7.33
N PHE A 71 -9.45 -4.62 -8.31
CA PHE A 71 -8.20 -4.08 -8.79
C PHE A 71 -8.46 -2.85 -9.67
N MET A 72 -7.59 -1.86 -9.61
CA MET A 72 -7.70 -0.60 -10.34
C MET A 72 -6.51 -0.47 -11.30
N ARG A 73 -6.79 -0.45 -12.59
CA ARG A 73 -5.78 -0.24 -13.64
C ARG A 73 -5.83 1.21 -14.12
N TRP A 74 -4.67 1.81 -14.37
CA TRP A 74 -4.62 3.10 -15.05
C TRP A 74 -4.94 2.92 -16.53
N ASP A 75 -5.95 3.62 -17.02
CA ASP A 75 -6.26 3.72 -18.45
C ASP A 75 -5.65 5.01 -19.00
N ALA A 76 -4.62 4.86 -19.84
CA ALA A 76 -3.91 5.99 -20.44
C ALA A 76 -4.78 6.79 -21.44
N SER A 77 -5.79 6.15 -22.05
CA SER A 77 -6.67 6.82 -23.01
C SER A 77 -7.64 7.77 -22.30
N LYS A 78 -8.17 7.34 -21.15
CA LYS A 78 -9.13 8.10 -20.34
C LYS A 78 -8.47 8.95 -19.25
N GLN A 79 -7.16 8.79 -19.03
CA GLN A 79 -6.39 9.43 -17.96
C GLN A 79 -7.03 9.21 -16.58
N GLN A 80 -7.57 8.01 -16.35
CA GLN A 80 -8.32 7.67 -15.14
C GLN A 80 -8.03 6.24 -14.69
N GLN A 81 -8.27 5.95 -13.40
CA GLN A 81 -8.25 4.57 -12.91
C GLN A 81 -9.57 3.89 -13.26
N VAL A 82 -9.48 2.75 -13.94
CA VAL A 82 -10.60 1.92 -14.36
C VAL A 82 -10.52 0.60 -13.61
N VAL A 83 -11.69 0.07 -13.23
CA VAL A 83 -11.82 -1.20 -12.54
C VAL A 83 -11.40 -2.34 -13.46
N ASP A 84 -10.54 -3.21 -12.95
CA ASP A 84 -10.13 -4.46 -13.58
C ASP A 84 -10.67 -5.63 -12.74
N THR A 85 -11.51 -6.45 -13.35
CA THR A 85 -12.29 -7.48 -12.66
C THR A 85 -11.48 -8.76 -12.39
N HIS A 86 -10.23 -8.83 -12.86
CA HIS A 86 -9.41 -10.06 -12.83
C HIS A 86 -8.65 -10.33 -11.52
N GLY A 87 -8.87 -9.56 -10.45
CA GLY A 87 -8.13 -9.69 -9.19
C GLY A 87 -9.02 -9.90 -7.97
N LEU A 88 -8.88 -11.04 -7.28
CA LEU A 88 -9.46 -11.27 -5.95
C LEU A 88 -8.43 -10.94 -4.86
N LEU A 89 -8.77 -10.02 -3.95
CA LEU A 89 -7.87 -9.66 -2.85
C LEU A 89 -7.85 -10.75 -1.76
N SER A 90 -6.81 -11.57 -1.75
CA SER A 90 -6.46 -12.42 -0.58
C SER A 90 -5.06 -12.07 -0.12
N VAL A 91 -4.97 -11.13 0.83
CA VAL A 91 -3.71 -10.67 1.41
C VAL A 91 -3.78 -10.78 2.93
N ARG A 92 -2.88 -11.58 3.50
CA ARG A 92 -2.65 -11.67 4.96
C ARG A 92 -1.25 -11.15 5.26
N LEU A 93 -1.15 -9.89 5.66
CA LEU A 93 0.10 -9.32 6.18
C LEU A 93 0.20 -9.64 7.67
N ARG A 94 1.02 -10.63 8.04
CA ARG A 94 1.24 -11.02 9.44
C ARG A 94 2.56 -10.47 9.98
N ASN A 95 3.60 -10.54 9.14
CA ASN A 95 4.97 -10.30 9.54
C ASN A 95 5.51 -9.04 8.87
N PHE A 96 5.65 -7.96 9.64
CA PHE A 96 6.12 -6.68 9.13
C PHE A 96 7.64 -6.58 9.18
N VAL A 97 8.33 -7.19 8.21
CA VAL A 97 9.79 -7.08 8.04
C VAL A 97 10.14 -5.77 7.32
N THR A 98 9.95 -4.67 8.04
CA THR A 98 10.14 -3.31 7.51
C THR A 98 11.56 -2.82 7.77
N VAL A 99 12.32 -2.59 6.71
CA VAL A 99 13.66 -1.98 6.77
C VAL A 99 13.52 -0.46 6.87
N ARG A 100 12.61 0.11 6.09
CA ARG A 100 12.42 1.56 5.99
C ARG A 100 10.95 1.90 5.85
N PHE A 101 10.45 2.81 6.67
CA PHE A 101 9.14 3.42 6.52
C PHE A 101 9.22 4.83 7.07
N TYR A 102 9.38 5.80 6.18
CA TYR A 102 9.62 7.18 6.55
C TYR A 102 9.09 8.12 5.47
N PRO A 103 8.66 9.32 5.85
CA PRO A 103 8.23 10.31 4.89
C PRO A 103 9.43 10.92 4.17
N THR A 104 9.22 11.31 2.92
CA THR A 104 10.20 12.07 2.14
C THR A 104 10.39 13.51 2.64
N ARG A 105 9.50 13.99 3.51
CA ARG A 105 9.50 15.32 4.13
C ARG A 105 9.12 15.22 5.61
N PRO A 106 9.49 16.18 6.47
CA PRO A 106 9.12 16.14 7.88
C PRO A 106 7.60 16.01 8.08
N MET A 107 7.15 15.11 8.95
CA MET A 107 5.73 15.00 9.30
C MET A 107 5.35 16.20 10.14
N VAL A 108 4.35 16.94 9.69
CA VAL A 108 3.76 18.08 10.37
C VAL A 108 2.31 17.76 10.73
N GLN A 109 1.82 18.37 11.82
CA GLN A 109 0.44 18.19 12.27
C GLN A 109 -0.57 18.76 11.27
N GLU A 110 -0.25 19.92 10.69
CA GLU A 110 -1.04 20.54 9.64
C GLU A 110 -0.39 20.34 8.27
N MET A 111 -1.11 19.66 7.38
CA MET A 111 -0.60 19.30 6.08
C MET A 111 -0.72 20.49 5.12
N LYS A 112 0.37 21.25 4.93
CA LYS A 112 0.39 22.44 4.04
C LYS A 112 0.32 22.12 2.54
N ARG A 113 0.47 20.85 2.13
CA ARG A 113 0.49 20.41 0.72
C ARG A 113 -0.50 19.28 0.52
N GLN A 114 -0.95 19.09 -0.72
CA GLN A 114 -1.99 18.12 -1.08
C GLN A 114 -1.62 16.65 -0.77
N ASN A 115 -0.36 16.23 -0.97
CA ASN A 115 0.04 14.82 -0.83
C ASN A 115 1.35 14.63 -0.04
N LEU A 116 1.43 13.55 0.75
CA LEU A 116 2.61 13.13 1.50
C LEU A 116 3.12 11.80 0.94
N VAL A 117 4.37 11.77 0.46
CA VAL A 117 5.00 10.56 -0.07
C VAL A 117 5.80 9.88 1.05
N LEU A 118 5.46 8.62 1.32
CA LEU A 118 6.17 7.74 2.25
C LEU A 118 6.97 6.71 1.47
N LEU A 119 8.23 6.50 1.86
CA LEU A 119 9.09 5.46 1.30
C LEU A 119 9.01 4.22 2.16
N LEU A 120 8.60 3.11 1.56
CA LEU A 120 8.51 1.78 2.19
C LEU A 120 9.55 0.84 1.56
N GLN A 121 10.44 0.31 2.38
CA GLN A 121 11.42 -0.71 2.00
C GLN A 121 11.27 -1.91 2.92
N THR A 122 11.11 -3.08 2.31
CA THR A 122 11.05 -4.36 3.01
C THR A 122 12.42 -5.04 3.04
N GLY A 123 12.54 -6.08 3.88
CA GLY A 123 13.70 -6.97 3.84
C GLY A 123 13.89 -7.59 2.44
N GLN A 124 15.15 -7.84 2.06
CA GLN A 124 15.48 -8.43 0.76
C GLN A 124 15.46 -9.96 0.79
N HIS A 125 15.81 -10.54 1.94
CA HIS A 125 15.99 -11.98 2.12
C HIS A 125 15.04 -12.54 3.19
N GLY A 126 14.78 -13.84 3.10
CA GLY A 126 13.95 -14.59 4.03
C GLY A 126 12.49 -14.71 3.59
N VAL A 127 11.85 -15.80 4.02
CA VAL A 127 10.45 -16.15 3.68
C VAL A 127 9.49 -15.04 4.09
N TRP A 128 9.70 -14.47 5.28
CA TRP A 128 8.84 -13.44 5.87
C TRP A 128 8.89 -12.13 5.06
N SER A 129 10.07 -11.80 4.54
CA SER A 129 10.27 -10.65 3.66
C SER A 129 9.66 -10.87 2.27
N ALA A 130 9.71 -12.10 1.76
CA ALA A 130 9.06 -12.47 0.50
C ALA A 130 7.53 -12.39 0.62
N GLU A 131 6.95 -12.98 1.66
CA GLU A 131 5.51 -12.89 1.96
C GLU A 131 5.03 -11.44 2.08
N MET A 132 5.78 -10.60 2.80
CA MET A 132 5.45 -9.18 2.93
C MET A 132 5.50 -8.47 1.57
N ARG A 133 6.52 -8.72 0.75
CA ARG A 133 6.62 -8.13 -0.60
C ARG A 133 5.44 -8.57 -1.45
N ASP A 134 5.15 -9.86 -1.52
CA ASP A 134 4.08 -10.38 -2.36
C ASP A 134 2.70 -9.88 -1.89
N GLY A 135 2.49 -9.78 -0.58
CA GLY A 135 1.30 -9.17 -0.01
C GLY A 135 1.17 -7.69 -0.38
N LEU A 136 2.26 -6.92 -0.31
CA LEU A 136 2.28 -5.50 -0.71
C LEU A 136 2.08 -5.34 -2.21
N ARG A 137 2.71 -6.17 -3.05
CA ARG A 137 2.53 -6.17 -4.51
C ARG A 137 1.10 -6.47 -4.90
N ARG A 138 0.48 -7.45 -4.24
CA ARG A 138 -0.94 -7.74 -4.44
C ARG A 138 -1.79 -6.58 -3.99
N LEU A 139 -1.47 -5.92 -2.88
CA LEU A 139 -2.25 -4.77 -2.41
C LEU A 139 -2.06 -3.53 -3.29
N CYS A 140 -0.92 -3.40 -3.97
CA CYS A 140 -0.72 -2.36 -4.98
C CYS A 140 -1.87 -2.42 -5.97
N HIS A 141 -2.44 -1.24 -6.25
CA HIS A 141 -3.52 -1.07 -7.21
C HIS A 141 -4.90 -1.61 -6.79
N TYR A 142 -5.11 -2.15 -5.58
CA TYR A 142 -6.47 -2.40 -5.13
C TYR A 142 -7.18 -1.11 -4.69
N SER A 143 -8.47 -1.04 -4.99
CA SER A 143 -9.34 0.08 -4.63
C SER A 143 -9.42 0.33 -3.13
N VAL A 144 -9.15 -0.70 -2.31
CA VAL A 144 -9.17 -0.64 -0.85
C VAL A 144 -8.25 0.45 -0.28
N MET A 145 -7.15 0.77 -0.95
CA MET A 145 -6.22 1.81 -0.51
C MET A 145 -6.84 3.23 -0.57
N HIS A 146 -7.85 3.43 -1.41
CA HIS A 146 -8.60 4.69 -1.49
C HIS A 146 -9.38 5.00 -0.21
N LEU A 147 -9.70 3.99 0.61
CA LEU A 147 -10.27 4.22 1.95
C LEU A 147 -9.36 5.04 2.84
N LEU A 148 -8.04 4.98 2.63
CA LEU A 148 -7.05 5.79 3.33
C LEU A 148 -6.68 7.08 2.58
N ALA A 149 -7.33 7.37 1.45
CA ALA A 149 -6.90 8.37 0.48
C ALA A 149 -5.40 8.20 0.12
N ALA A 150 -4.95 6.95 0.01
CA ALA A 150 -3.56 6.60 -0.22
C ALA A 150 -3.43 5.73 -1.46
N GLN A 151 -2.26 5.80 -2.10
CA GLN A 151 -1.90 4.89 -3.18
C GLN A 151 -0.58 4.21 -2.86
N LEU A 152 -0.57 2.88 -2.86
CA LEU A 152 0.65 2.11 -2.84
C LEU A 152 1.12 1.90 -4.29
N LYS A 153 2.38 2.23 -4.54
CA LYS A 153 3.03 2.00 -5.84
C LYS A 153 4.28 1.18 -5.60
N GLU A 154 4.47 0.18 -6.43
CA GLU A 154 5.78 -0.46 -6.51
C GLU A 154 6.77 0.54 -7.07
N ASP A 155 7.94 0.61 -6.43
CA ASP A 155 9.06 1.32 -7.01
C ASP A 155 9.50 0.54 -8.24
N LYS A 156 9.08 1.01 -9.41
CA LYS A 156 9.66 0.57 -10.67
C LYS A 156 11.05 1.14 -10.65
N HIS A 157 12.04 0.32 -10.30
CA HIS A 157 13.39 0.58 -10.74
C HIS A 157 13.26 0.89 -12.24
N ALA A 158 13.52 2.14 -12.63
CA ALA A 158 13.86 2.40 -14.01
C ALA A 158 14.90 1.33 -14.33
N ARG A 159 14.61 0.45 -15.30
CA ARG A 159 15.58 -0.55 -15.76
C ARG A 159 16.91 0.19 -15.80
N SER A 160 17.91 -0.32 -15.07
CA SER A 160 19.20 0.36 -15.00
C SER A 160 19.63 0.70 -16.43
N ALA A 161 20.39 1.77 -16.64
CA ALA A 161 20.86 2.12 -17.98
C ALA A 161 21.47 0.90 -18.70
N LEU A 162 22.14 0.03 -17.92
CA LEU A 162 22.61 -1.28 -18.35
C LEU A 162 21.49 -2.27 -18.73
N ALA A 163 20.45 -2.46 -17.90
CA ALA A 163 19.34 -3.35 -18.23
C ALA A 163 18.54 -2.88 -19.45
N ASN A 164 18.44 -1.57 -19.68
CA ASN A 164 17.90 -1.02 -20.93
C ASN A 164 18.83 -1.32 -22.12
N ALA A 165 20.14 -1.09 -21.97
CA ALA A 165 21.12 -1.39 -23.01
C ALA A 165 21.15 -2.88 -23.39
N ILE A 166 21.01 -3.79 -22.40
CA ILE A 166 20.92 -5.23 -22.64
C ILE A 166 19.62 -5.59 -23.37
N ALA A 167 18.49 -5.03 -22.94
CA ALA A 167 17.20 -5.26 -23.61
C ALA A 167 17.22 -4.76 -25.07
N ASP A 168 17.82 -3.60 -25.31
CA ASP A 168 18.01 -3.04 -26.66
C ASP A 168 18.96 -3.90 -27.51
N TYR A 169 20.04 -4.42 -26.91
CA TYR A 169 20.96 -5.31 -27.61
C TYR A 169 20.27 -6.61 -28.05
N LEU A 170 19.53 -7.26 -27.13
CA LEU A 170 18.84 -8.52 -27.41
C LEU A 170 17.71 -8.37 -28.42
N THR A 171 16.98 -7.25 -28.42
CA THR A 171 15.92 -6.98 -29.40
C THR A 171 16.49 -6.70 -30.80
N ARG A 172 17.66 -6.07 -30.91
CA ARG A 172 18.33 -5.84 -32.20
C ARG A 172 18.88 -7.12 -32.85
N HIS A 173 19.32 -8.09 -32.04
CA HIS A 173 19.98 -9.32 -32.53
C HIS A 173 19.06 -10.54 -32.58
N SER A 174 17.83 -10.46 -32.08
CA SER A 174 16.82 -11.53 -32.23
C SER A 174 16.03 -11.43 -33.54
N ASN A 175 15.99 -10.26 -34.18
CA ASN A 175 15.34 -10.05 -35.48
C ASN A 175 16.26 -10.34 -36.69
N SER A 176 17.48 -10.85 -36.45
CA SER A 176 18.46 -11.20 -37.50
C SER A 176 18.60 -12.70 -37.71
N SER A 177 17.53 -13.48 -37.49
CA SER A 177 17.46 -14.93 -37.74
C SER A 177 16.33 -15.26 -38.70
#